data_AF-A0A8H3CU84-F1
#
_entry.id   AF-A0A8H3CU84-F1
#
_cell.length_a   1.000
_cell.length_b   1.000
_cell.length_c   1.000
_cell.angle_alpha   90.00
_cell.angle_beta   90.00
_cell.angle_gamma   90.00
#
_symmetry.space_group_name_H-M   'P 1'
#
loop_
_entity.id
_entity.type
_entity.pdbx_description
1 polymer ?
#
loop_
_entity_poly.entity_id
_entity_poly.type
_entity_poly.pdbx_seq_one_letter_code
_entity_poly.pdbx_strand_id
1 'polypeptide(L)'
;MIQGMISAWITTEFGVTLPEFNAQHTEGRVDCWIPSIQGSNFCINWHSLNPSSFGLRGDIWLDGVSVGGGLLMPNETRGIKMTGHAAGNNAERPYHFGKQQLTDDEDISSSDDPRLLELNTIRLVLDWVYVTEERVHHQPTDPPPNLGPIHEKAAKKAHGDSAGLGTVRPSAARQWYSTQSIGMKKTMLVFHYAPEDWLMAKKIISAPLNLKLRPPPPGLPLRPPKSEEKQRRDRIDWFGPGSSAPSTSANTLSNLPTMGKRPRVSETPELRIYNGDESDDDIIEINPSPKRARIVKYEPFETPSGSFINGEVIDLTGDDSD
;
A
#
# COMPACT_ATOMS: atom_id res chain seq x y z
N MET A 1 -4.74 12.40 4.68
CA MET A 1 -3.79 12.74 5.76
C MET A 1 -2.48 13.22 5.14
N ILE A 2 -1.86 14.28 5.66
CA ILE A 2 -0.58 14.81 5.15
C ILE A 2 0.43 14.87 6.30
N GLN A 3 1.66 14.39 6.07
CA GLN A 3 2.79 14.54 6.99
C GLN A 3 4.05 14.89 6.19
N GLY A 4 4.54 16.12 6.35
CA GLY A 4 5.65 16.63 5.55
C GLY A 4 5.32 16.61 4.05
N MET A 5 6.14 15.89 3.27
CA MET A 5 6.01 15.80 1.80
C MET A 5 5.23 14.56 1.33
N ILE A 6 4.47 13.95 2.24
CA ILE A 6 3.79 12.69 2.01
C ILE A 6 2.31 12.85 2.34
N SER A 7 1.46 12.31 1.47
CA SER A 7 0.01 12.26 1.67
C SER A 7 -0.48 10.83 1.52
N ALA A 8 -1.31 10.37 2.45
CA ALA A 8 -1.92 9.05 2.44
C ALA A 8 -3.41 9.14 2.82
N TRP A 9 -4.23 8.31 2.20
CA TRP A 9 -5.69 8.30 2.43
C TRP A 9 -6.28 6.93 2.08
N ILE A 10 -7.42 6.62 2.72
CA ILE A 10 -8.19 5.40 2.45
C ILE A 10 -9.35 5.74 1.52
N THR A 11 -9.56 4.91 0.50
CA THR A 11 -10.73 4.99 -0.38
C THR A 11 -11.53 3.71 -0.33
N THR A 12 -12.83 3.79 -0.61
CA THR A 12 -13.64 2.61 -0.92
C THR A 12 -13.19 1.99 -2.24
N GLU A 13 -13.63 0.76 -2.53
CA GLU A 13 -13.39 0.14 -3.84
C GLU A 13 -13.87 0.98 -5.03
N PHE A 14 -14.89 1.82 -4.82
CA PHE A 14 -15.44 2.74 -5.80
C PHE A 14 -14.66 4.06 -5.94
N GLY A 15 -13.56 4.22 -5.19
CA GLY A 15 -12.71 5.41 -5.24
C GLY A 15 -13.24 6.60 -4.42
N VAL A 16 -14.21 6.40 -3.53
CA VAL A 16 -14.68 7.46 -2.61
C VAL A 16 -13.72 7.52 -1.44
N THR A 17 -13.09 8.68 -1.22
CA THR A 17 -12.20 8.90 -0.06
C THR A 17 -12.99 8.89 1.24
N LEU A 18 -12.54 8.08 2.19
CA LEU A 18 -13.11 8.05 3.53
C LEU A 18 -12.69 9.31 4.29
N PRO A 19 -13.62 9.98 4.98
CA PRO A 19 -13.28 11.17 5.77
C PRO A 19 -12.41 10.80 6.97
N GLU A 20 -11.49 11.69 7.31
CA GLU A 20 -10.53 11.54 8.40
C GLU A 20 -10.91 12.50 9.55
N PHE A 21 -10.89 12.00 10.78
CA PHE A 21 -11.29 12.75 11.98
C PHE A 21 -10.21 12.70 13.05
N ASN A 22 -10.17 13.74 13.90
CA ASN A 22 -9.26 13.82 15.05
C ASN A 22 -7.80 13.50 14.71
N ALA A 23 -7.27 14.11 13.63
CA ALA A 23 -5.88 13.92 13.24
C ALA A 23 -4.93 14.46 14.33
N GLN A 24 -4.05 13.60 14.84
CA GLN A 24 -3.04 13.92 15.84
C GLN A 24 -1.66 13.76 15.20
N HIS A 25 -0.88 14.84 15.23
CA HIS A 25 0.46 14.86 14.67
C HIS A 25 1.49 14.73 15.79
N THR A 26 2.27 13.67 15.73
CA THR A 26 3.46 13.43 16.54
C THR A 26 4.69 13.38 15.63
N GLU A 27 5.89 13.52 16.18
CA GLU A 27 7.11 13.60 15.39
C GLU A 27 7.38 12.33 14.56
N GLY A 28 7.03 12.37 13.28
CA GLY A 28 7.15 11.22 12.35
C GLY A 28 6.00 10.21 12.44
N ARG A 29 4.93 10.52 13.18
CA ARG A 29 3.74 9.68 13.32
C ARG A 29 2.47 10.52 13.26
N VAL A 30 1.48 10.09 12.48
CA VAL A 30 0.15 10.72 12.46
C VAL A 30 -0.92 9.68 12.68
N ASP A 31 -1.83 9.97 13.60
CA ASP A 31 -2.97 9.13 13.94
C ASP A 31 -4.26 9.84 13.55
N CYS A 32 -5.21 9.16 12.92
CA CYS A 32 -6.58 9.69 12.75
C CYS A 32 -7.62 8.58 12.83
N TRP A 33 -8.88 8.98 12.86
CA TRP A 33 -10.03 8.09 12.79
C TRP A 33 -10.68 8.11 11.41
N ILE A 34 -11.06 6.94 10.91
CA ILE A 34 -11.85 6.76 9.68
C ILE A 34 -13.06 5.86 9.96
N PRO A 35 -14.16 6.02 9.21
CA PRO A 35 -15.29 5.11 9.31
C PRO A 35 -14.97 3.77 8.63
N SER A 36 -15.27 2.65 9.29
CA SER A 36 -15.32 1.33 8.66
C SER A 36 -16.72 1.06 8.10
N ILE A 37 -16.77 0.39 6.96
CA ILE A 37 -18.02 -0.08 6.36
C ILE A 37 -17.92 -1.59 6.23
N GLN A 38 -18.55 -2.30 7.15
CA GLN A 38 -18.48 -3.75 7.23
C GLN A 38 -18.90 -4.43 5.93
N GLY A 39 -18.13 -5.44 5.53
CA GLY A 39 -18.32 -6.20 4.29
C GLY A 39 -17.82 -5.49 3.03
N SER A 40 -17.32 -4.25 3.13
CA SER A 40 -16.81 -3.51 1.98
C SER A 40 -15.30 -3.68 1.80
N ASN A 41 -14.86 -3.62 0.55
CA ASN A 41 -13.45 -3.54 0.22
C ASN A 41 -12.98 -2.08 0.27
N PHE A 42 -11.73 -1.88 0.66
CA PHE A 42 -11.09 -0.57 0.67
C PHE A 42 -9.73 -0.62 -0.04
N CYS A 43 -9.19 0.57 -0.32
CA CYS A 43 -7.89 0.74 -0.95
C CYS A 43 -7.07 1.72 -0.13
N ILE A 44 -5.79 1.41 0.04
CA ILE A 44 -4.83 2.28 0.72
C ILE A 44 -4.07 3.04 -0.37
N ASN A 45 -4.04 4.36 -0.27
CA ASN A 45 -3.44 5.22 -1.28
C ASN A 45 -2.38 6.10 -0.62
N TRP A 46 -1.26 6.31 -1.29
CA TRP A 46 -0.28 7.29 -0.86
C TRP A 46 0.46 7.90 -2.04
N HIS A 47 0.96 9.11 -1.85
CA HIS A 47 1.79 9.80 -2.83
C HIS A 47 2.79 10.74 -2.13
N SER A 48 3.85 11.08 -2.85
CA SER A 48 4.67 12.23 -2.47
C SER A 48 4.11 13.50 -3.12
N LEU A 49 4.12 14.60 -2.36
CA LEU A 49 3.70 15.92 -2.83
C LEU A 49 4.71 16.53 -3.81
N ASN A 50 5.99 16.16 -3.70
CA ASN A 50 7.05 16.65 -4.58
C ASN A 50 7.69 15.46 -5.31
N PRO A 51 7.99 15.60 -6.61
CA PRO A 51 8.79 14.60 -7.30
C PRO A 51 10.15 14.49 -6.61
N SER A 52 10.53 13.25 -6.32
CA SER A 52 11.78 12.90 -5.66
C SER A 52 12.56 11.94 -6.55
N SER A 53 13.89 12.05 -6.52
CA SER A 53 14.78 11.08 -7.16
C SER A 53 14.79 9.72 -6.44
N PHE A 54 14.11 9.62 -5.31
CA PHE A 54 13.98 8.42 -4.49
C PHE A 54 12.60 7.80 -4.62
N GLY A 55 12.54 6.48 -4.47
CA GLY A 55 11.28 5.76 -4.35
C GLY A 55 10.69 5.93 -2.95
N LEU A 56 9.37 5.78 -2.84
CA LEU A 56 8.67 5.79 -1.56
C LEU A 56 8.00 4.42 -1.35
N ARG A 57 8.61 3.61 -0.50
CA ARG A 57 8.10 2.30 -0.10
C ARG A 57 7.08 2.48 1.02
N GLY A 58 5.93 1.82 0.91
CA GLY A 58 4.93 1.73 1.96
C GLY A 58 4.72 0.30 2.38
N ASP A 59 5.04 0.00 3.63
CA ASP A 59 4.70 -1.26 4.28
C ASP A 59 3.35 -1.09 5.00
N ILE A 60 2.48 -2.11 4.94
CA ILE A 60 1.09 -2.05 5.40
C ILE A 60 0.88 -3.12 6.48
N TRP A 61 0.21 -2.72 7.56
CA TRP A 61 -0.26 -3.60 8.60
C TRP A 61 -1.76 -3.41 8.81
N LEU A 62 -2.50 -4.51 8.91
CA LEU A 62 -3.92 -4.54 9.24
C LEU A 62 -4.06 -5.26 10.58
N ASP A 63 -4.60 -4.60 11.59
CA ASP A 63 -4.78 -5.16 12.94
C ASP A 63 -3.50 -5.81 13.50
N GLY A 64 -2.35 -5.17 13.26
CA GLY A 64 -1.03 -5.68 13.66
C GLY A 64 -0.42 -6.76 12.76
N VAL A 65 -1.13 -7.25 11.74
CA VAL A 65 -0.61 -8.23 10.77
C VAL A 65 0.00 -7.52 9.57
N SER A 66 1.27 -7.78 9.26
CA SER A 66 1.90 -7.26 8.04
C SER A 66 1.31 -7.93 6.80
N VAL A 67 0.77 -7.13 5.88
CA VAL A 67 0.14 -7.61 4.64
C VAL A 67 0.94 -7.26 3.38
N GLY A 68 2.23 -6.98 3.56
CA GLY A 68 3.12 -6.53 2.51
C GLY A 68 3.02 -5.03 2.28
N GLY A 69 3.29 -4.59 1.05
CA GLY A 69 3.44 -3.18 0.76
C GLY A 69 3.42 -2.85 -0.73
N GLY A 70 3.70 -1.59 -1.03
CA GLY A 70 3.86 -1.08 -2.38
C GLY A 70 5.07 -0.16 -2.51
N LEU A 71 5.49 0.11 -3.73
CA LEU A 71 6.58 1.02 -4.04
C LEU A 71 6.07 2.07 -5.03
N LEU A 72 6.12 3.34 -4.61
CA LEU A 72 6.03 4.46 -5.53
C LEU A 72 7.40 4.69 -6.15
N MET A 73 7.49 4.58 -7.47
CA MET A 73 8.75 4.73 -8.19
C MET A 73 9.29 6.17 -8.11
N PRO A 74 10.61 6.37 -8.19
CA PRO A 74 11.20 7.70 -8.33
C PRO A 74 10.56 8.49 -9.47
N ASN A 75 10.38 9.80 -9.26
CA ASN A 75 9.76 10.74 -10.20
C ASN A 75 8.32 10.41 -10.63
N GLU A 76 7.69 9.38 -10.04
CA GLU A 76 6.28 9.09 -10.30
C GLU A 76 5.42 10.13 -9.59
N THR A 77 4.57 10.80 -10.36
CA THR A 77 3.66 11.83 -9.85
C THR A 77 2.29 11.25 -9.53
N ARG A 78 1.96 10.10 -10.14
CA ARG A 78 0.72 9.38 -9.86
C ARG A 78 0.91 8.60 -8.57
N GLY A 79 0.16 8.97 -7.53
CA GLY A 79 0.12 8.19 -6.28
C GLY A 79 -0.14 6.71 -6.54
N ILE A 80 0.29 5.88 -5.60
CA ILE A 80 0.03 4.44 -5.66
C ILE A 80 -1.28 4.12 -4.96
N LYS A 81 -2.01 3.15 -5.53
CA LYS A 81 -3.24 2.60 -4.99
C LYS A 81 -3.05 1.10 -4.74
N MET A 82 -3.12 0.69 -3.49
CA MET A 82 -3.08 -0.71 -3.08
C MET A 82 -4.48 -1.21 -2.78
N THR A 83 -4.91 -2.23 -3.52
CA THR A 83 -6.24 -2.84 -3.43
C THR A 83 -6.26 -4.12 -2.61
N GLY A 84 -5.10 -4.70 -2.28
CA GLY A 84 -5.01 -5.99 -1.64
C GLY A 84 -3.59 -6.56 -1.56
N HIS A 85 -3.49 -7.75 -0.99
CA HIS A 85 -2.26 -8.55 -0.93
C HIS A 85 -2.14 -9.45 -2.17
N ALA A 86 -0.94 -9.58 -2.75
CA ALA A 86 -0.73 -10.45 -3.90
C ALA A 86 -0.90 -11.93 -3.50
N ALA A 87 -1.65 -12.70 -4.28
CA ALA A 87 -1.94 -14.12 -4.02
C ALA A 87 -1.65 -14.95 -5.28
N GLY A 88 -0.51 -14.69 -5.92
CA GLY A 88 -0.20 -15.19 -7.26
C GLY A 88 0.42 -14.11 -8.14
N ASN A 89 0.74 -14.47 -9.38
CA ASN A 89 1.18 -13.51 -10.38
C ASN A 89 0.03 -12.60 -10.83
N ASN A 90 -1.18 -13.15 -11.00
CA ASN A 90 -2.35 -12.44 -11.55
C ASN A 90 -3.58 -12.56 -10.63
N ALA A 91 -3.34 -12.65 -9.32
CA ALA A 91 -4.39 -12.78 -8.32
C ALA A 91 -4.04 -12.00 -7.06
N GLU A 92 -5.06 -11.49 -6.38
CA GLU A 92 -4.90 -10.76 -5.13
C GLU A 92 -6.02 -11.11 -4.14
N ARG A 93 -5.76 -10.93 -2.85
CA ARG A 93 -6.76 -10.90 -1.79
C ARG A 93 -7.05 -9.45 -1.45
N PRO A 94 -8.27 -8.92 -1.71
CA PRO A 94 -8.57 -7.51 -1.49
C PRO A 94 -8.51 -7.17 0.00
N TYR A 95 -8.17 -5.93 0.32
CA TYR A 95 -8.37 -5.42 1.67
C TYR A 95 -9.86 -5.20 1.93
N HIS A 96 -10.36 -5.70 3.04
CA HIS A 96 -11.77 -5.60 3.39
C HIS A 96 -11.97 -5.35 4.88
N PHE A 97 -13.05 -4.65 5.20
CA PHE A 97 -13.56 -4.57 6.56
C PHE A 97 -14.47 -5.76 6.82
N GLY A 98 -14.09 -6.63 7.74
CA GLY A 98 -14.84 -7.82 8.14
C GLY A 98 -15.31 -7.76 9.59
N LYS A 99 -15.85 -8.87 10.09
CA LYS A 99 -16.13 -9.07 11.50
C LYS A 99 -14.98 -9.81 12.17
N GLN A 100 -14.61 -9.34 13.34
CA GLN A 100 -13.63 -10.03 14.18
C GLN A 100 -14.20 -11.37 14.64
N GLN A 101 -13.42 -12.44 14.53
CA GLN A 101 -13.81 -13.74 15.09
C GLN A 101 -13.48 -13.75 16.57
N LEU A 102 -14.48 -14.03 17.39
CA LEU A 102 -14.34 -14.09 18.84
C LEU A 102 -14.31 -15.54 19.30
N THR A 103 -13.51 -15.81 20.32
CA THR A 103 -13.48 -17.09 21.02
C THR A 103 -13.47 -16.85 22.54
N ASP A 104 -14.14 -17.73 23.27
CA ASP A 104 -14.09 -17.80 24.75
C ASP A 104 -13.01 -18.77 25.25
N ASP A 105 -12.32 -19.43 24.33
CA ASP A 105 -11.29 -20.40 24.66
C ASP A 105 -9.96 -19.68 24.97
N GLU A 106 -9.64 -19.59 26.27
CA GLU A 106 -8.42 -18.96 26.78
C GLU A 106 -7.15 -19.68 26.29
N ASP A 107 -7.24 -20.96 25.90
CA ASP A 107 -6.11 -21.74 25.40
C ASP A 107 -5.75 -21.38 23.94
N ILE A 108 -6.68 -20.77 23.19
CA ILE A 108 -6.50 -20.46 21.76
C ILE A 108 -5.84 -19.08 21.54
N SER A 109 -6.00 -18.16 22.49
CA SER A 109 -5.53 -16.78 22.33
C SER A 109 -4.75 -16.31 23.55
N SER A 110 -3.44 -16.09 23.39
CA SER A 110 -2.63 -15.49 24.45
C SER A 110 -3.09 -14.05 24.71
N SER A 111 -3.46 -13.74 25.94
CA SER A 111 -3.82 -12.38 26.38
C SER A 111 -2.72 -11.35 26.16
N ASP A 112 -1.47 -11.80 26.03
CA ASP A 112 -0.26 -10.98 26.00
C ASP A 112 0.27 -10.74 24.57
N ASP A 113 -0.52 -11.08 23.55
CA ASP A 113 -0.13 -10.84 22.17
C ASP A 113 -0.03 -9.33 21.88
N PRO A 114 1.15 -8.79 21.53
CA PRO A 114 1.32 -7.37 21.27
C PRO A 114 0.45 -6.86 20.12
N ARG A 115 0.01 -7.74 19.21
CA ARG A 115 -0.89 -7.40 18.10
C ARG A 115 -2.26 -6.94 18.60
N LEU A 116 -2.66 -7.33 19.81
CA LEU A 116 -3.92 -6.89 20.43
C LEU A 116 -3.96 -5.37 20.67
N LEU A 117 -2.80 -4.72 20.79
CA LEU A 117 -2.69 -3.27 20.92
C LEU A 117 -2.87 -2.53 19.58
N GLU A 118 -2.71 -3.25 18.47
CA GLU A 118 -2.86 -2.72 17.10
C GLU A 118 -4.23 -3.08 16.49
N LEU A 119 -5.15 -3.67 17.25
CA LEU A 119 -6.51 -3.93 16.79
C LEU A 119 -7.21 -2.63 16.37
N ASN A 120 -8.03 -2.75 15.33
CA ASN A 120 -8.76 -1.63 14.75
C ASN A 120 -7.87 -0.54 14.17
N THR A 121 -6.67 -0.92 13.70
CA THR A 121 -5.76 0.00 13.03
C THR A 121 -5.33 -0.50 11.65
N ILE A 122 -5.24 0.44 10.72
CA ILE A 122 -4.52 0.28 9.46
C ILE A 122 -3.26 1.14 9.61
N ARG A 123 -2.11 0.50 9.72
CA ARG A 123 -0.82 1.19 9.85
C ARG A 123 -0.08 1.15 8.53
N LEU A 124 0.41 2.31 8.10
CA LEU A 124 1.20 2.52 6.91
C LEU A 124 2.55 3.13 7.31
N VAL A 125 3.64 2.41 7.11
CA VAL A 125 5.00 2.91 7.36
C VAL A 125 5.65 3.21 6.03
N LEU A 126 6.03 4.47 5.85
CA LEU A 126 6.62 4.98 4.63
C LEU A 126 8.10 5.24 4.82
N ASP A 127 8.90 4.70 3.91
CA ASP A 127 10.35 4.77 3.91
C ASP A 127 10.85 5.22 2.53
N TRP A 128 11.82 6.13 2.54
CA TRP A 128 12.47 6.62 1.32
C TRP A 128 13.58 5.64 0.94
N VAL A 129 13.55 5.17 -0.31
CA VAL A 129 14.41 4.07 -0.76
C VAL A 129 15.07 4.32 -2.11
N TYR A 130 16.27 3.75 -2.29
CA TYR A 130 16.85 3.47 -3.60
C TYR A 130 16.26 2.18 -4.15
N VAL A 131 15.96 2.17 -5.46
CA VAL A 131 15.62 0.93 -6.18
C VAL A 131 16.91 0.33 -6.70
N THR A 132 17.29 -0.84 -6.19
CA THR A 132 18.60 -1.46 -6.49
C THR A 132 18.51 -2.42 -7.68
N GLU A 133 17.43 -3.19 -7.78
CA GLU A 133 17.22 -4.16 -8.85
C GLU A 133 15.77 -4.13 -9.35
N GLU A 134 15.62 -4.14 -10.69
CA GLU A 134 14.34 -4.25 -11.36
C GLU A 134 13.99 -5.74 -11.58
N ARG A 135 12.80 -6.15 -11.12
CA ARG A 135 12.17 -7.47 -11.35
C ARG A 135 12.93 -8.65 -10.74
N VAL A 136 12.91 -8.72 -9.42
CA VAL A 136 13.09 -10.03 -8.79
C VAL A 136 11.85 -10.87 -9.13
N HIS A 137 12.05 -12.04 -9.74
CA HIS A 137 10.97 -13.00 -9.95
C HIS A 137 10.61 -13.59 -8.58
N HIS A 138 9.83 -12.84 -7.79
CA HIS A 138 9.37 -13.33 -6.49
C HIS A 138 8.25 -14.34 -6.72
N GLN A 139 8.45 -15.54 -6.17
CA GLN A 139 7.33 -16.42 -5.93
C GLN A 139 6.37 -15.70 -4.98
N PRO A 140 5.05 -15.77 -5.23
CA PRO A 140 4.06 -15.26 -4.30
C PRO A 140 4.30 -15.86 -2.92
N THR A 141 4.42 -15.01 -1.90
CA THR A 141 4.48 -15.48 -0.52
C THR A 141 3.12 -16.07 -0.13
N ASP A 142 3.14 -17.07 0.74
CA ASP A 142 1.92 -17.52 1.40
C ASP A 142 1.21 -16.34 2.07
N PRO A 143 -0.14 -16.37 2.14
CA PRO A 143 -0.88 -15.30 2.78
C PRO A 143 -0.38 -15.13 4.23
N PRO A 144 -0.26 -13.88 4.72
CA PRO A 144 0.05 -13.63 6.12
C PRO A 144 -0.91 -14.43 7.01
N PRO A 145 -0.42 -14.99 8.13
CA PRO A 145 -1.30 -15.64 9.08
C PRO A 145 -2.34 -14.62 9.54
N ASN A 146 -3.63 -14.97 9.38
CA ASN A 146 -4.69 -14.17 9.96
C ASN A 146 -4.47 -14.09 11.47
N LEU A 147 -4.93 -13.02 12.11
CA LEU A 147 -4.81 -12.85 13.56
C LEU A 147 -5.45 -14.01 14.36
N GLY A 148 -6.32 -14.80 13.71
CA GLY A 148 -7.05 -15.90 14.31
C GLY A 148 -8.24 -15.41 15.14
N PRO A 149 -8.97 -16.33 15.79
CA PRO A 149 -9.96 -15.96 16.79
C PRO A 149 -9.29 -15.21 17.95
N ILE A 150 -9.92 -14.13 18.40
CA ILE A 150 -9.40 -13.29 19.48
C ILE A 150 -10.28 -13.46 20.71
N HIS A 151 -9.66 -13.55 21.88
CA HIS A 151 -10.40 -13.70 23.13
C HIS A 151 -11.43 -12.59 23.31
N GLU A 152 -12.65 -12.93 23.74
CA GLU A 152 -13.70 -11.93 24.01
C GLU A 152 -13.24 -10.81 24.96
N LYS A 153 -12.43 -11.16 25.97
CA LYS A 153 -11.87 -10.18 26.92
C LYS A 153 -11.01 -9.11 26.23
N ALA A 154 -10.21 -9.51 25.23
CA ALA A 154 -9.40 -8.58 24.45
C ALA A 154 -10.28 -7.80 23.45
N ALA A 155 -11.27 -8.47 22.86
CA ALA A 155 -12.19 -7.86 21.92
C ALA A 155 -13.14 -6.83 22.53
N LYS A 156 -13.37 -6.82 23.86
CA LYS A 156 -14.15 -5.76 24.53
C LYS A 156 -13.57 -4.35 24.35
N LYS A 157 -12.28 -4.23 24.04
CA LYS A 157 -11.65 -2.95 23.68
C LYS A 157 -11.90 -2.58 22.21
N ALA A 158 -12.12 -3.58 21.36
CA ALA A 158 -12.49 -3.43 19.97
C ALA A 158 -14.01 -3.26 19.82
N HIS A 159 -14.45 -2.76 18.67
CA HIS A 159 -15.87 -2.57 18.35
C HIS A 159 -16.41 -3.67 17.41
N GLY A 160 -15.71 -4.79 17.32
CA GLY A 160 -16.13 -6.00 16.61
C GLY A 160 -15.87 -6.01 15.10
N ASP A 161 -15.46 -4.89 14.52
CA ASP A 161 -14.94 -4.86 13.15
C ASP A 161 -13.47 -5.29 13.11
N SER A 162 -13.05 -5.78 11.95
CA SER A 162 -11.66 -6.17 11.66
C SER A 162 -11.27 -5.71 10.25
N ALA A 163 -9.99 -5.50 10.01
CA ALA A 163 -9.42 -5.22 8.71
C ALA A 163 -8.57 -6.43 8.31
N GLY A 164 -8.87 -7.02 7.16
CA GLY A 164 -8.20 -8.25 6.75
C GLY A 164 -8.16 -8.46 5.25
N LEU A 165 -7.77 -9.68 4.88
CA LEU A 165 -7.66 -10.11 3.49
C LEU A 165 -8.91 -10.90 3.09
N GLY A 166 -9.55 -10.47 2.00
CA GLY A 166 -10.75 -11.11 1.47
C GLY A 166 -10.45 -12.37 0.65
N THR A 167 -11.46 -12.82 -0.10
CA THR A 167 -11.33 -13.96 -1.01
C THR A 167 -10.45 -13.62 -2.21
N VAL A 168 -9.66 -14.60 -2.66
CA VAL A 168 -8.79 -14.43 -3.83
C VAL A 168 -9.61 -14.04 -5.05
N ARG A 169 -9.18 -13.02 -5.79
CA ARG A 169 -9.75 -12.58 -7.06
C ARG A 169 -8.67 -12.32 -8.11
N PRO A 170 -8.99 -12.38 -9.41
CA PRO A 170 -8.05 -12.00 -10.46
C PRO A 170 -7.59 -10.54 -10.32
N SER A 171 -6.31 -10.29 -10.60
CA SER A 171 -5.71 -8.95 -10.60
C SER A 171 -4.67 -8.80 -11.69
N ALA A 172 -4.28 -7.55 -11.96
CA ALA A 172 -3.17 -7.26 -12.86
C ALA A 172 -1.85 -7.77 -12.28
N ALA A 173 -0.95 -8.19 -13.16
CA ALA A 173 0.38 -8.65 -12.77
C ALA A 173 1.13 -7.55 -12.01
N ARG A 174 1.65 -7.89 -10.83
CA ARG A 174 2.46 -6.97 -10.02
C ARG A 174 3.94 -7.16 -10.32
N GLN A 175 4.66 -6.05 -10.29
CA GLN A 175 6.13 -6.04 -10.41
C GLN A 175 6.74 -5.94 -9.02
N TRP A 176 7.86 -6.63 -8.83
CA TRP A 176 8.59 -6.68 -7.57
C TRP A 176 9.96 -6.02 -7.75
N TYR A 177 10.39 -5.30 -6.74
CA TYR A 177 11.62 -4.51 -6.76
C TYR A 177 12.41 -4.78 -5.48
N SER A 178 13.73 -4.85 -5.63
CA SER A 178 14.63 -4.78 -4.48
C SER A 178 14.89 -3.32 -4.14
N THR A 179 14.86 -3.01 -2.84
CA THR A 179 14.95 -1.62 -2.35
C THR A 179 15.92 -1.53 -1.19
N GLN A 180 16.67 -0.44 -1.12
CA GLN A 180 17.55 -0.11 0.00
C GLN A 180 17.11 1.21 0.64
N SER A 181 16.94 1.22 1.97
CA SER A 181 16.58 2.45 2.70
C SER A 181 17.69 3.50 2.62
N ILE A 182 17.28 4.77 2.51
CA ILE A 182 18.19 5.92 2.46
C ILE A 182 18.62 6.34 3.88
N GLY A 183 18.01 5.77 4.92
CA GLY A 183 18.28 6.12 6.31
C GLY A 183 17.57 7.40 6.78
N MET A 184 16.65 7.94 5.98
CA MET A 184 15.76 9.02 6.43
C MET A 184 14.79 8.51 7.49
N LYS A 185 14.29 9.42 8.34
CA LYS A 185 13.28 9.07 9.35
C LYS A 185 12.01 8.58 8.66
N LYS A 186 11.59 7.36 8.99
CA LYS A 186 10.35 6.77 8.48
C LYS A 186 9.14 7.58 8.96
N THR A 187 8.14 7.68 8.10
CA THR A 187 6.85 8.31 8.44
C THR A 187 5.82 7.24 8.69
N MET A 188 5.19 7.27 9.87
CA MET A 188 4.14 6.33 10.25
C MET A 188 2.79 7.02 10.18
N LEU A 189 1.83 6.44 9.46
CA LEU A 189 0.44 6.90 9.45
C LEU A 189 -0.43 5.77 9.98
N VAL A 190 -1.26 6.07 10.98
CA VAL A 190 -2.12 5.10 11.67
C VAL A 190 -3.57 5.56 11.51
N PHE A 191 -4.34 4.79 10.75
CA PHE A 191 -5.76 5.00 10.59
C PHE A 191 -6.50 4.07 11.57
N HIS A 192 -7.00 4.64 12.65
CA HIS A 192 -7.93 3.97 13.54
C HIS A 192 -9.28 3.89 12.82
N TYR A 193 -9.86 2.70 12.69
CA TYR A 193 -11.14 2.55 12.01
C TYR A 193 -12.21 2.07 12.99
N ALA A 194 -13.45 2.53 12.81
CA ALA A 194 -14.60 2.08 13.59
C ALA A 194 -15.92 2.28 12.85
N PRO A 195 -16.97 1.52 13.19
CA PRO A 195 -18.32 1.75 12.68
C PRO A 195 -18.78 3.17 12.99
N GLU A 196 -19.60 3.72 12.09
CA GLU A 196 -20.14 5.08 12.21
C GLU A 196 -20.83 5.31 13.57
N ASP A 197 -21.66 4.36 14.00
CA ASP A 197 -22.37 4.42 15.29
C ASP A 197 -21.41 4.49 16.48
N TRP A 198 -20.28 3.78 16.41
CA TRP A 198 -19.27 3.81 17.45
C TRP A 198 -18.52 5.16 17.48
N LEU A 199 -18.18 5.69 16.30
CA LEU A 199 -17.56 7.02 16.17
C LEU A 199 -18.48 8.12 16.70
N MET A 200 -19.79 8.03 16.44
CA MET A 200 -20.80 8.95 17.00
C MET A 200 -20.89 8.82 18.52
N ALA A 201 -20.96 7.60 19.05
CA ALA A 201 -21.03 7.37 20.50
C ALA A 201 -19.81 7.91 21.24
N LYS A 202 -18.62 7.87 20.61
CA LYS A 202 -17.39 8.47 21.13
C LYS A 202 -17.26 9.97 20.87
N LYS A 203 -18.25 10.59 20.22
CA LYS A 203 -18.25 12.02 19.83
C LYS A 203 -17.05 12.39 18.96
N ILE A 204 -16.56 11.44 18.15
CA ILE A 204 -15.53 11.69 17.13
C ILE A 204 -16.18 12.34 15.91
N ILE A 205 -17.41 11.95 15.60
CA ILE A 205 -18.25 12.57 14.58
C ILE A 205 -19.56 13.05 15.20
N SER A 206 -20.13 14.12 14.66
CA SER A 206 -21.34 14.76 15.20
C SER A 206 -22.63 14.35 14.50
N ALA A 207 -22.55 13.76 13.31
CA ALA A 207 -23.70 13.38 12.50
C ALA A 207 -23.36 12.20 11.58
N PRO A 208 -24.38 11.46 11.11
CA PRO A 208 -24.20 10.38 10.15
C PRO A 208 -23.52 10.84 8.87
N LEU A 209 -22.54 10.08 8.38
CA LEU A 209 -21.71 10.47 7.24
C LEU A 209 -22.42 10.23 5.90
N ASN A 210 -23.49 9.44 5.90
CA ASN A 210 -24.26 9.10 4.70
C ASN A 210 -23.34 8.63 3.55
N LEU A 211 -22.35 7.79 3.87
CA LEU A 211 -21.44 7.20 2.89
C LEU A 211 -22.26 6.32 1.95
N LYS A 212 -22.71 6.90 0.84
CA LYS A 212 -23.44 6.20 -0.21
C LYS A 212 -22.47 5.20 -0.83
N LEU A 213 -22.47 3.97 -0.32
CA LEU A 213 -22.09 2.81 -1.12
C LEU A 213 -23.04 2.85 -2.31
N ARG A 214 -22.52 3.27 -3.47
CA ARG A 214 -23.31 3.19 -4.70
C ARG A 214 -23.64 1.71 -4.85
N PRO A 215 -24.91 1.28 -4.77
CA PRO A 215 -25.22 -0.10 -5.09
C PRO A 215 -24.68 -0.36 -6.50
N PRO A 216 -24.06 -1.54 -6.75
CA PRO A 216 -23.63 -1.87 -8.10
C PRO A 216 -24.83 -1.62 -9.03
N PRO A 217 -24.63 -0.90 -10.15
CA PRO A 217 -25.74 -0.63 -11.06
C PRO A 217 -26.43 -1.97 -11.34
N PRO A 218 -27.76 -2.07 -11.18
CA PRO A 218 -28.49 -3.31 -11.38
C PRO A 218 -28.03 -3.88 -12.71
N GLY A 219 -27.39 -5.06 -12.64
CA GLY A 219 -26.56 -5.57 -13.72
C GLY A 219 -27.29 -5.44 -15.04
N LEU A 220 -26.70 -4.71 -15.99
CA LEU A 220 -27.15 -4.85 -17.38
C LEU A 220 -27.05 -6.34 -17.68
N PRO A 221 -28.14 -6.98 -18.18
CA PRO A 221 -28.14 -8.41 -18.43
C PRO A 221 -26.90 -8.74 -19.26
N LEU A 222 -26.07 -9.63 -18.73
CA LEU A 222 -24.87 -10.15 -19.40
C LEU A 222 -25.28 -10.48 -20.82
N ARG A 223 -24.82 -9.66 -21.76
CA ARG A 223 -25.07 -9.88 -23.19
C ARG A 223 -24.51 -11.27 -23.47
N PRO A 224 -25.34 -12.24 -23.90
CA PRO A 224 -24.85 -13.59 -24.13
C PRO A 224 -23.65 -13.50 -25.08
N PRO A 225 -22.59 -14.30 -24.85
CA PRO A 225 -21.42 -14.30 -25.70
C PRO A 225 -21.87 -14.50 -27.14
N LYS A 226 -21.52 -13.57 -28.02
CA LYS A 226 -21.67 -13.71 -29.48
C LYS A 226 -20.65 -14.74 -29.97
N SER A 227 -20.84 -15.99 -29.61
CA SER A 227 -20.27 -17.14 -30.30
C SER A 227 -21.43 -17.89 -30.94
N GLU A 228 -21.29 -18.19 -32.24
CA GLU A 228 -22.21 -19.01 -33.06
C GLU A 228 -23.37 -18.30 -33.76
N GLU A 229 -23.07 -17.29 -34.59
CA GLU A 229 -23.94 -16.99 -35.74
C GLU A 229 -23.13 -16.62 -36.98
N LYS A 230 -22.21 -17.53 -37.39
CA LYS A 230 -21.55 -17.42 -38.70
C LYS A 230 -21.14 -18.78 -39.28
N GLN A 231 -22.07 -19.73 -39.33
CA GLN A 231 -21.84 -20.99 -40.05
C GLN A 231 -23.11 -21.59 -40.66
N ARG A 232 -23.92 -20.79 -41.38
CA ARG A 232 -25.08 -21.31 -42.15
C ARG A 232 -25.41 -20.56 -43.44
N ARG A 233 -24.41 -20.05 -44.17
CA ARG A 233 -24.61 -19.64 -45.57
C ARG A 233 -23.37 -19.98 -46.37
N ASP A 234 -23.32 -21.21 -46.87
CA ASP A 234 -22.62 -21.61 -48.09
C ASP A 234 -23.01 -23.06 -48.40
N ARG A 235 -24.26 -23.24 -48.83
CA ARG A 235 -24.69 -24.46 -49.54
C ARG A 235 -25.92 -24.16 -50.38
N ILE A 236 -25.70 -23.62 -51.57
CA ILE A 236 -26.61 -23.77 -52.71
C ILE A 236 -25.75 -24.14 -53.91
N ASP A 237 -25.79 -25.42 -54.25
CA ASP A 237 -25.36 -25.98 -55.52
C ASP A 237 -26.34 -25.53 -56.62
N TRP A 238 -25.84 -24.97 -57.72
CA TRP A 238 -26.62 -24.89 -58.97
C TRP A 238 -25.69 -25.00 -60.19
N PHE A 239 -25.76 -26.18 -60.83
CA PHE A 239 -25.40 -26.61 -62.18
C PHE A 239 -24.49 -25.72 -63.08
N GLY A 240 -23.46 -26.37 -63.65
CA GLY A 240 -22.82 -25.97 -64.92
C GLY A 240 -23.73 -26.20 -66.15
N PRO A 241 -23.24 -26.28 -67.42
CA PRO A 241 -21.85 -26.45 -67.85
C PRO A 241 -21.41 -25.55 -69.04
N GLY A 242 -20.13 -25.64 -69.44
CA GLY A 242 -19.77 -25.59 -70.86
C GLY A 242 -18.51 -24.81 -71.23
N SER A 243 -17.55 -25.54 -71.82
CA SER A 243 -16.64 -25.12 -72.91
C SER A 243 -15.62 -24.01 -72.59
N SER A 244 -14.34 -24.03 -72.95
CA SER A 244 -13.50 -24.85 -73.82
C SER A 244 -12.04 -24.37 -73.57
N ALA A 245 -11.09 -25.25 -73.83
CA ALA A 245 -9.63 -25.12 -73.68
C ALA A 245 -8.98 -24.08 -74.66
N PRO A 246 -7.67 -24.17 -75.01
CA PRO A 246 -6.42 -24.05 -74.22
C PRO A 246 -5.41 -23.07 -74.88
N SER A 247 -4.30 -22.73 -74.19
CA SER A 247 -2.93 -22.61 -74.75
C SER A 247 -2.00 -21.85 -73.78
N THR A 248 -0.87 -22.42 -73.32
CA THR A 248 0.53 -22.12 -73.77
C THR A 248 0.87 -20.62 -73.66
N SER A 249 1.95 -20.13 -73.06
CA SER A 249 3.33 -20.60 -72.96
C SER A 249 4.14 -19.62 -72.09
N ALA A 250 5.10 -20.15 -71.34
CA ALA A 250 6.50 -19.73 -71.12
C ALA A 250 6.96 -18.24 -71.18
N ASN A 251 8.08 -18.00 -70.48
CA ASN A 251 9.07 -16.91 -70.65
C ASN A 251 8.67 -15.53 -70.04
N THR A 252 9.49 -14.74 -69.34
CA THR A 252 10.94 -14.74 -69.03
C THR A 252 11.23 -13.67 -67.95
N LEU A 253 12.32 -13.87 -67.19
CA LEU A 253 13.35 -12.90 -66.76
C LEU A 253 13.01 -11.59 -66.01
N SER A 254 13.78 -11.44 -64.91
CA SER A 254 14.49 -10.25 -64.42
C SER A 254 13.69 -9.01 -64.00
N ASN A 255 13.79 -8.63 -62.72
CA ASN A 255 14.61 -7.47 -62.31
C ASN A 255 14.54 -7.24 -60.78
N LEU A 256 15.69 -7.45 -60.13
CA LEU A 256 16.16 -6.64 -59.00
C LEU A 256 16.21 -5.17 -59.45
N PRO A 257 16.03 -4.14 -58.58
CA PRO A 257 17.14 -3.83 -57.68
C PRO A 257 16.84 -3.07 -56.37
N THR A 258 17.89 -3.06 -55.54
CA THR A 258 18.36 -2.02 -54.62
C THR A 258 17.68 -1.79 -53.26
N MET A 259 18.46 -2.14 -52.24
CA MET A 259 18.38 -1.68 -50.87
C MET A 259 18.38 -0.14 -50.78
N GLY A 260 17.32 0.44 -50.21
CA GLY A 260 17.32 1.80 -49.68
C GLY A 260 17.58 1.78 -48.18
N LYS A 261 18.84 1.96 -47.78
CA LYS A 261 19.22 2.24 -46.39
C LYS A 261 18.72 3.65 -46.03
N ARG A 262 17.75 3.76 -45.11
CA ARG A 262 17.38 5.03 -44.48
C ARG A 262 18.23 5.24 -43.22
N PRO A 263 19.03 6.31 -43.13
CA PRO A 263 19.59 6.75 -41.86
C PRO A 263 18.48 7.40 -41.02
N ARG A 264 18.22 6.84 -39.84
CA ARG A 264 17.45 7.51 -38.79
C ARG A 264 18.37 8.54 -38.14
N VAL A 265 18.17 9.81 -38.48
CA VAL A 265 18.74 10.94 -37.75
C VAL A 265 17.99 11.03 -36.42
N SER A 266 18.74 10.88 -35.32
CA SER A 266 18.29 11.16 -33.97
C SER A 266 18.33 12.68 -33.76
N GLU A 267 17.16 13.32 -33.72
CA GLU A 267 17.00 14.68 -33.21
C GLU A 267 16.89 14.60 -31.68
N THR A 268 18.01 14.82 -31.01
CA THR A 268 18.09 15.21 -29.61
C THR A 268 17.62 16.66 -29.47
N PRO A 269 16.62 16.97 -28.63
CA PRO A 269 16.34 18.36 -28.29
C PRO A 269 17.45 18.89 -27.36
N GLU A 270 18.23 19.85 -27.87
CA GLU A 270 19.12 20.71 -27.06
C GLU A 270 18.28 21.48 -26.05
N LEU A 271 18.41 21.11 -24.77
CA LEU A 271 18.00 21.95 -23.65
C LEU A 271 18.95 23.14 -23.57
N ARG A 272 18.49 24.30 -24.05
CA ARG A 272 19.15 25.58 -23.78
C ARG A 272 19.01 25.90 -22.30
N ILE A 273 20.11 25.74 -21.58
CA ILE A 273 20.27 26.25 -20.22
C ILE A 273 20.31 27.78 -20.33
N TYR A 274 19.27 28.43 -19.84
CA TYR A 274 19.29 29.86 -19.57
C TYR A 274 20.17 30.09 -18.34
N ASN A 275 21.37 30.61 -18.55
CA ASN A 275 22.14 31.28 -17.51
C ASN A 275 21.51 32.67 -17.34
N GLY A 276 20.62 32.78 -16.36
CA GLY A 276 20.06 34.03 -15.87
C GLY A 276 20.99 34.60 -14.80
N ASP A 277 21.57 35.73 -15.18
CA ASP A 277 22.51 36.58 -14.47
C ASP A 277 21.93 37.26 -13.21
N GLU A 278 22.86 37.55 -12.30
CA GLU A 278 22.91 38.67 -11.34
C GLU A 278 21.73 38.91 -10.38
N SER A 279 21.93 38.50 -9.13
CA SER A 279 21.68 39.37 -7.99
C SER A 279 22.79 39.19 -6.94
N ASP A 280 23.63 40.21 -6.84
CA ASP A 280 24.57 40.45 -5.75
C ASP A 280 23.82 40.55 -4.41
N ASP A 281 24.07 39.61 -3.50
CA ASP A 281 23.80 39.77 -2.07
C ASP A 281 25.03 39.34 -1.26
N ASP A 282 25.48 40.29 -0.45
CA ASP A 282 26.63 40.35 0.44
C ASP A 282 27.12 39.02 1.06
N ILE A 283 28.39 38.68 0.75
CA ILE A 283 29.17 37.66 1.46
C ILE A 283 29.61 38.23 2.82
N ILE A 284 28.92 37.86 3.89
CA ILE A 284 29.42 38.01 5.26
C ILE A 284 30.37 36.84 5.56
N GLU A 285 31.66 37.13 5.57
CA GLU A 285 32.75 36.23 5.94
C GLU A 285 32.70 35.95 7.46
N ILE A 286 31.97 34.90 7.87
CA ILE A 286 31.98 34.43 9.26
C ILE A 286 33.12 33.42 9.42
N ASN A 287 34.23 33.90 9.97
CA ASN A 287 35.33 33.10 10.50
C ASN A 287 34.84 32.10 11.58
N PRO A 288 34.94 30.77 11.39
CA PRO A 288 34.74 29.84 12.49
C PRO A 288 36.03 29.73 13.30
N SER A 289 36.11 30.54 14.35
CA SER A 289 37.09 30.35 15.42
C SER A 289 36.84 29.00 16.14
N PRO A 290 37.87 28.18 16.43
CA PRO A 290 37.69 26.87 17.02
C PRO A 290 37.26 27.00 18.49
N LYS A 291 35.96 26.86 18.75
CA LYS A 291 35.43 26.79 20.11
C LYS A 291 35.82 25.46 20.74
N ARG A 292 36.85 25.55 21.59
CA ARG A 292 37.25 24.66 22.67
C ARG A 292 36.12 23.76 23.18
N ALA A 293 36.30 22.45 23.09
CA ALA A 293 35.39 21.45 23.65
C ALA A 293 35.17 21.73 25.15
N ARG A 294 33.92 22.00 25.54
CA ARG A 294 33.50 21.99 26.93
C ARG A 294 33.37 20.54 27.37
N ILE A 295 34.28 20.12 28.24
CA ILE A 295 34.17 18.88 29.03
C ILE A 295 32.90 19.03 29.88
N VAL A 296 31.86 18.29 29.53
CA VAL A 296 30.67 18.11 30.35
C VAL A 296 31.06 17.11 31.44
N LYS A 297 31.22 17.60 32.67
CA LYS A 297 31.26 16.73 33.85
C LYS A 297 29.87 16.12 34.00
N TYR A 298 29.79 14.80 33.89
CA TYR A 298 28.62 14.04 34.32
C TYR A 298 28.65 13.99 35.85
N GLU A 299 27.62 14.55 36.49
CA GLU A 299 27.31 14.19 37.87
C GLU A 299 26.69 12.78 37.90
N PRO A 300 27.08 11.92 38.85
CA PRO A 300 26.48 10.61 39.03
C PRO A 300 24.99 10.76 39.35
N PHE A 301 24.16 10.02 38.62
CA PHE A 301 22.73 9.95 38.87
C PHE A 301 22.50 9.18 40.17
N GLU A 302 22.15 9.87 41.25
CA GLU A 302 21.70 9.23 42.49
C GLU A 302 20.34 8.57 42.23
N THR A 303 20.31 7.24 42.31
CA THR A 303 19.06 6.48 42.22
C THR A 303 18.17 6.78 43.42
N PRO A 304 16.88 7.04 43.24
CA PRO A 304 15.96 7.24 44.35
C PRO A 304 15.91 5.98 45.23
N SER A 305 16.19 6.16 46.52
CA SER A 305 16.04 5.13 47.55
C SER A 305 14.62 4.56 47.51
N GLY A 306 14.50 3.26 47.22
CA GLY A 306 13.24 2.53 47.29
C GLY A 306 12.81 1.75 46.05
N SER A 307 13.71 1.47 45.09
CA SER A 307 13.39 0.53 44.00
C SER A 307 13.89 -0.88 44.34
N PHE A 308 12.97 -1.83 44.45
CA PHE A 308 13.27 -3.25 44.63
C PHE A 308 13.89 -3.81 43.36
N ILE A 309 15.01 -4.51 43.51
CA ILE A 309 15.73 -5.15 42.42
C ILE A 309 15.02 -6.48 42.13
N ASN A 310 14.67 -6.72 40.86
CA ASN A 310 14.13 -8.01 40.43
C ASN A 310 15.14 -9.13 40.73
N GLY A 311 14.81 -10.01 41.67
CA GLY A 311 15.66 -11.13 42.09
C GLY A 311 15.94 -11.22 43.59
N GLU A 312 15.44 -10.27 44.39
CA GLU A 312 15.57 -10.33 45.86
C GLU A 312 14.58 -11.34 46.46
N VAL A 313 15.12 -12.43 47.02
CA VAL A 313 14.36 -13.43 47.78
C VAL A 313 14.28 -12.94 49.21
N ILE A 314 13.08 -12.53 49.64
CA ILE A 314 12.82 -12.14 51.03
C ILE A 314 12.63 -13.42 51.84
N ASP A 315 13.56 -13.69 52.74
CA ASP A 315 13.45 -14.76 53.71
C ASP A 315 12.47 -14.35 54.82
N LEU A 316 11.42 -15.15 55.02
CA LEU A 316 10.35 -14.91 55.99
C LEU A 316 10.40 -15.87 57.18
N THR A 317 11.49 -16.61 57.39
CA THR A 317 11.68 -17.34 58.66
C THR A 317 12.15 -16.39 59.75
N GLY A 318 11.22 -15.60 60.28
CA GLY A 318 11.34 -14.89 61.54
C GLY A 318 10.66 -15.68 62.65
N ASP A 319 11.47 -16.18 63.58
CA ASP A 319 11.12 -16.92 64.78
C ASP A 319 9.94 -16.32 65.57
N ASP A 320 8.94 -17.15 65.83
CA ASP A 320 8.09 -17.01 67.02
C ASP A 320 8.89 -17.54 68.21
N SER A 321 9.29 -16.65 69.12
CA SER A 321 9.83 -17.03 70.43
C SER A 321 9.38 -16.03 71.48
N ASP A 322 8.41 -16.51 72.28
CA ASP A 322 7.97 -16.14 73.63
C ASP A 322 7.64 -14.67 73.99
#